data_AF-A0A1N7QKR0-F1
#
_entry.id   AF-A0A1N7QKR0-F1
#
_cell.length_a   1.000
_cell.length_b   1.000
_cell.length_c   1.000
_cell.angle_alpha   90.00
_cell.angle_beta   90.00
_cell.angle_gamma   90.00
#
_symmetry.space_group_name_H-M   'P 1'
#
loop_
_entity.id
_entity.type
_entity.pdbx_description
1 polymer ?
#
loop_
_entity_poly.entity_id
_entity_poly.type
_entity_poly.pdbx_seq_one_letter_code
_entity_poly.pdbx_strand_id
1 'polypeptide(L)' 'MSVRILLALVFAASTLPGSVEAHGGGCRKSSPPGQCCHMDKKAGRVHCH' A
#
# COMPACT_ATOMS: atom_id res chain seq x y z
N MET A 1 25.94 -17.50 15.23
CA MET A 1 25.15 -17.15 14.02
C MET A 1 26.12 -16.82 12.91
N SER A 2 26.26 -17.65 11.88
CA SER A 2 27.25 -17.41 10.80
C SER A 2 26.88 -16.17 9.99
N VAL A 3 27.87 -15.33 9.64
CA VAL A 3 27.67 -14.11 8.83
C VAL A 3 26.90 -14.37 7.53
N ARG A 4 27.06 -15.56 6.95
CA ARG A 4 26.33 -16.00 5.76
C ARG A 4 24.82 -16.12 5.97
N ILE A 5 24.41 -16.55 7.16
CA ILE A 5 22.99 -16.67 7.54
C ILE A 5 22.39 -15.28 7.72
N LEU A 6 23.13 -14.37 8.34
CA LEU A 6 22.74 -12.95 8.46
C LEU A 6 22.58 -12.29 7.09
N LEU A 7 23.52 -12.48 6.17
CA LEU A 7 23.43 -11.93 4.82
C LEU A 7 22.20 -12.47 4.06
N ALA A 8 21.94 -13.78 4.14
CA ALA A 8 20.81 -14.40 3.46
C ALA A 8 19.46 -13.87 3.97
N LEU A 9 19.33 -13.65 5.28
CA LEU A 9 18.11 -13.13 5.89
C LEU A 9 17.84 -11.66 5.51
N VAL A 10 18.88 -10.83 5.48
CA VAL A 10 18.76 -9.42 5.08
C VAL A 10 18.30 -9.32 3.63
N PHE A 11 18.88 -10.12 2.73
CA PHE A 11 18.51 -10.13 1.32
C PHE A 11 17.07 -10.62 1.09
N ALA A 12 16.63 -11.65 1.81
CA ALA A 12 15.27 -12.14 1.74
C ALA A 12 14.23 -11.11 2.22
N ALA A 13 14.57 -10.28 3.23
CA ALA A 13 13.68 -9.25 3.73
C ALA A 13 13.42 -8.10 2.73
N SER A 14 14.42 -7.76 1.90
CA SER A 14 14.31 -6.68 0.91
C SER A 14 13.41 -6.98 -0.29
N THR A 15 13.02 -8.24 -0.51
CA THR A 15 12.14 -8.63 -1.62
C THR A 15 10.68 -8.76 -1.22
N LEU A 16 10.31 -8.48 0.05
CA LEU A 16 8.90 -8.52 0.43
C LEU A 16 8.16 -7.37 -0.26
N PRO A 17 7.05 -7.66 -0.99
CA PRO A 17 6.20 -6.61 -1.52
C PRO A 17 5.65 -5.81 -0.33
N GLY A 18 5.96 -4.51 -0.31
CA GLY A 18 5.40 -3.60 0.68
C GLY A 18 3.88 -3.65 0.60
N SER A 19 3.23 -3.85 1.73
CA SER A 19 1.78 -3.74 1.83
C SER A 19 1.38 -2.35 1.33
N VAL A 20 0.69 -2.29 0.20
CA VAL A 20 0.02 -1.07 -0.26
C VAL A 20 -0.92 -0.71 0.88
N GLU A 21 -0.62 0.38 1.57
CA GLU A 21 -1.43 0.90 2.68
C GLU A 21 -2.82 1.19 2.12
N ALA A 22 -3.70 0.20 2.20
CA ALA A 22 -5.08 0.33 1.79
C ALA A 22 -5.74 1.25 2.81
N HIS A 23 -5.69 2.55 2.54
CA HIS A 23 -6.37 3.56 3.34
C HIS A 23 -7.83 3.13 3.51
N GLY A 24 -8.19 2.66 4.71
CA GLY A 24 -9.50 2.12 5.00
C GLY A 24 -10.61 3.14 4.69
N GLY A 25 -11.62 2.71 3.93
CA GLY A 25 -12.74 3.59 3.54
C GLY A 25 -13.52 3.13 2.31
N GLY A 26 -12.92 2.30 1.46
CA GLY A 26 -13.55 1.80 0.24
C GLY A 26 -13.80 2.89 -0.81
N CYS A 27 -14.12 2.47 -2.04
CA CYS A 27 -14.42 3.40 -3.12
C CYS A 27 -15.77 4.09 -2.90
N ARG A 28 -15.90 5.34 -3.34
CA ARG A 28 -17.19 6.00 -3.42
C ARG A 28 -18.07 5.29 -4.43
N LYS A 29 -19.37 5.18 -4.13
CA LYS A 29 -20.37 4.63 -5.07
C LYS A 29 -20.47 5.42 -6.37
N SER A 30 -20.12 6.70 -6.34
CA SER A 30 -20.11 7.59 -7.50
C SER A 30 -18.79 7.59 -8.28
N SER A 31 -17.90 6.61 -8.05
CA SER A 31 -16.63 6.56 -8.77
C SER A 31 -16.86 6.25 -10.26
N PRO A 32 -16.09 6.85 -11.19
CA PRO A 32 -16.18 6.53 -12.61
C PRO A 32 -15.87 5.05 -12.89
N PRO A 33 -16.37 4.48 -14.00
CA PRO A 33 -16.00 3.14 -14.41
C PRO A 33 -14.48 2.98 -14.51
N GLY A 34 -13.93 1.95 -13.85
CA GLY A 34 -12.50 1.65 -13.86
C GLY A 34 -11.64 2.50 -12.92
N GLN A 35 -12.23 3.41 -12.14
CA GLN A 35 -11.50 4.18 -11.12
C GLN A 35 -12.14 4.01 -9.73
N CYS A 36 -11.29 4.05 -8.71
CA CYS A 36 -11.70 4.08 -7.30
C CYS A 36 -11.39 5.45 -6.70
N CYS A 37 -12.41 6.29 -6.52
CA CYS A 37 -12.27 7.58 -5.87
C CYS A 37 -12.67 7.50 -4.40
N HIS A 38 -11.87 8.06 -3.49
CA HIS A 38 -12.23 8.14 -2.07
C HIS A 38 -11.83 9.47 -1.43
N MET A 39 -12.48 9.78 -0.30
CA MET A 39 -12.26 11.01 0.44
C MET A 39 -11.10 10.81 1.42
N ASP A 40 -10.00 11.53 1.20
CA ASP A 40 -8.95 11.66 2.20
C ASP A 40 -9.44 12.58 3.31
N LYS A 41 -9.84 12.00 4.45
CA LYS A 41 -10.33 12.78 5.60
C LYS A 41 -9.25 13.65 6.23
N LYS A 42 -7.96 13.31 6.05
CA LYS A 42 -6.84 14.06 6.60
C LYS A 42 -6.52 15.26 5.72
N ALA A 43 -6.51 15.08 4.41
CA ALA A 43 -6.24 16.15 3.44
C ALA A 43 -7.49 16.94 3.04
N GLY A 44 -8.69 16.45 3.37
CA GLY A 44 -9.97 17.07 3.02
C GLY A 44 -10.25 17.10 1.52
N ARG A 45 -9.65 16.19 0.74
CA ARG A 45 -9.78 16.15 -0.73
C ARG A 45 -10.09 14.76 -1.25
N VAL A 46 -10.81 14.71 -2.36
CA VAL A 46 -11.04 13.46 -3.10
C VAL A 46 -9.82 13.17 -3.96
N HIS A 47 -9.41 11.91 -3.99
CA HIS A 47 -8.44 11.41 -4.95
C HIS A 47 -8.92 10.07 -5.54
N CYS A 48 -8.51 9.79 -6.77
CA CYS A 48 -8.88 8.61 -7.54
C CYS A 48 -7.66 7.76 -7.87
N HIS A 49 -7.88 6.44 -7.94
CA HIS A 49 -6.93 5.41 -8.35
C HIS A 49 -7.48 4.62 -9.53
#